data_AF-A0A849EFY1-F1
#
_entry.id   AF-A0A849EFY1-F1
#
_cell.length_a   1.000
_cell.length_b   1.000
_cell.length_c   1.000
_cell.angle_alpha   90.00
_cell.angle_beta   90.00
_cell.angle_gamma   90.00
#
_symmetry.space_group_name_H-M   'P 1'
#
loop_
_entity.id
_entity.type
_entity.pdbx_description
1 polymer ?
#
loop_
_entity_poly.entity_id
_entity_poly.type
_entity_poly.pdbx_seq_one_letter_code
_entity_poly.pdbx_strand_id
1 'polypeptide(L)' 'DTDVVQVDVPVINMTQSQESFTISFEENNGLFLTFTWDTTKVQVPITQ' A
#
# COMPACT_ATOMS: atom_id res chain seq x y z
N ASP A 1 -10.93 -2.28 -23.76
CA ASP A 1 -9.67 -1.65 -23.39
C ASP A 1 -9.69 -1.47 -21.88
N THR A 2 -8.81 -2.17 -21.16
CA THR A 2 -8.78 -2.08 -19.70
C THR A 2 -7.54 -1.27 -19.34
N ASP A 3 -7.76 -0.08 -18.79
CA ASP A 3 -6.68 0.78 -18.33
C ASP A 3 -6.10 0.18 -17.03
N VAL A 4 -5.01 -0.57 -17.17
CA VAL A 4 -4.32 -1.23 -16.05
C VAL A 4 -2.87 -0.75 -16.00
N VAL A 5 -2.44 -0.30 -14.83
CA VAL A 5 -1.04 0.06 -14.56
C VAL A 5 -0.45 -1.01 -13.66
N GLN A 6 0.59 -1.70 -14.14
CA GLN A 6 1.33 -2.68 -13.35
C GLN A 6 2.43 -1.97 -12.57
N VAL A 7 2.41 -2.08 -11.25
CA VAL A 7 3.42 -1.51 -10.35
C VAL A 7 4.02 -2.60 -9.49
N ASP A 8 5.35 -2.69 -9.47
CA ASP A 8 6.09 -3.58 -8.56
C ASP A 8 6.46 -2.80 -7.30
N VAL A 9 5.84 -3.16 -6.18
CA VAL A 9 6.07 -2.54 -4.88
C VAL A 9 6.39 -3.60 -3.84
N PRO A 10 7.38 -3.37 -2.95
CA PRO A 10 7.76 -4.35 -1.95
C PRO A 10 6.67 -4.53 -0.90
N VAL A 11 6.49 -5.76 -0.44
CA VAL A 11 5.68 -6.07 0.74
C VAL A 11 6.48 -5.74 2.00
N ILE A 12 5.85 -4.99 2.89
CA ILE A 12 6.37 -4.63 4.20
C ILE A 12 5.68 -5.51 5.23
N ASN A 13 6.47 -6.32 5.94
CA ASN A 13 5.94 -7.15 7.02
C ASN A 13 5.75 -6.32 8.29
N MET A 14 4.52 -6.28 8.80
CA MET A 14 4.13 -5.63 10.04
C MET A 14 4.33 -6.55 11.24
N THR A 15 4.74 -5.98 12.37
CA THR A 15 4.90 -6.70 13.64
C THR A 15 3.58 -6.98 14.35
N GLN A 16 2.50 -6.27 13.99
CA GLN A 16 1.15 -6.46 14.52
C GLN A 16 0.21 -6.77 13.36
N SER A 17 -0.70 -7.72 13.58
CA SER A 17 -1.70 -8.10 12.58
C SER A 17 -2.85 -7.09 12.53
N GLN A 18 -3.17 -6.60 11.34
CA GLN A 18 -4.35 -5.82 11.02
C GLN A 18 -5.48 -6.76 10.59
N GLU A 19 -6.46 -7.02 11.46
CA GLU A 19 -7.55 -7.97 11.15
C GLU A 19 -8.45 -7.50 9.99
N SER A 20 -8.56 -6.19 9.80
CA SER A 20 -9.38 -5.58 8.75
C SER A 20 -8.54 -5.06 7.59
N PHE A 21 -8.93 -5.39 6.36
CA PHE A 21 -8.33 -4.78 5.17
C PHE A 21 -8.57 -3.27 5.19
N THR A 22 -7.49 -2.50 5.22
CA THR A 22 -7.53 -1.05 5.39
C THR A 22 -6.81 -0.37 4.23
N ILE A 23 -7.46 0.66 3.67
CA ILE A 23 -6.90 1.54 2.64
C ILE A 23 -6.71 2.92 3.27
N SER A 24 -5.52 3.48 3.16
CA SER A 24 -5.23 4.83 3.66
C SER A 24 -4.28 5.58 2.72
N PHE A 25 -4.28 6.91 2.87
CA PHE A 25 -3.29 7.77 2.22
C PHE A 25 -2.31 8.24 3.29
N GLU A 26 -1.03 7.96 3.09
CA GLU A 26 0.03 8.33 4.02
C GLU A 26 1.02 9.28 3.33
N GLU A 27 1.31 10.42 3.96
CA GLU A 27 2.41 11.30 3.55
C GLU A 27 3.68 10.93 4.33
N ASN A 28 4.62 10.28 3.66
CA ASN A 28 5.91 9.91 4.24
C ASN A 28 7.02 10.07 3.21
N ASN A 29 7.52 11.31 3.07
CA ASN A 29 8.48 11.68 2.01
C ASN A 29 7.91 11.53 0.58
N GLY A 30 6.59 11.71 0.46
CA GLY A 30 5.79 11.50 -0.75
C GLY A 30 4.36 11.06 -0.36
N LEU A 31 3.42 11.16 -1.30
CA LEU A 31 2.05 10.65 -1.10
C LEU A 31 1.99 9.18 -1.49
N PHE A 32 1.57 8.32 -0.57
CA PHE A 32 1.43 6.89 -0.80
C PHE A 32 -0.01 6.43 -0.60
N LEU A 33 -0.47 5.56 -1.49
CA LEU A 33 -1.65 4.72 -1.27
C LEU A 33 -1.21 3.47 -0.53
N THR A 34 -1.66 3.34 0.70
CA THR A 34 -1.30 2.26 1.61
C THR A 34 -2.44 1.26 1.72
N PHE A 35 -2.08 -0.01 1.62
CA PHE A 35 -2.94 -1.16 1.90
C PHE A 35 -2.37 -1.94 3.07
N THR A 36 -3.17 -2.24 4.07
CA THR A 36 -2.78 -3.12 5.18
C THR A 36 -3.80 -4.21 5.42
N TRP A 37 -3.29 -5.44 5.63
CA TRP A 37 -4.09 -6.60 6.03
C TRP A 37 -3.18 -7.63 6.68
N ASP A 38 -3.69 -8.34 7.68
CA ASP A 38 -2.91 -9.28 8.50
C ASP A 38 -1.55 -8.65 8.86
N THR A 39 -0.44 -9.31 8.55
CA THR A 39 0.93 -8.81 8.76
C THR A 39 1.52 -8.15 7.52
N THR A 40 0.71 -7.89 6.50
CA THR A 40 1.15 -7.34 5.21
C THR A 40 0.77 -5.87 5.10
N LYS A 41 1.77 -5.03 4.80
CA LYS A 41 1.60 -3.65 4.37
C LYS A 41 2.18 -3.47 2.98
N VAL A 42 1.43 -2.84 2.10
CA VAL A 42 1.88 -2.44 0.76
C VAL A 42 1.73 -0.95 0.63
N GLN A 43 2.76 -0.28 0.12
CA GLN A 43 2.75 1.16 -0.11
C GLN A 43 3.01 1.42 -1.59
N VAL A 44 2.03 2.00 -2.25
CA VAL A 44 2.13 2.39 -3.66
C VAL A 44 2.40 3.88 -3.73
N PRO A 45 3.56 4.32 -4.27
CA PRO A 45 3.82 5.74 -4.45
C PRO A 45 2.86 6.31 -5.48
N ILE A 46 2.23 7.44 -5.15
CA ILE A 46 1.44 8.22 -6.09
C ILE A 46 2.36 9.29 -6.68
N THR A 47 3.05 8.92 -7.76
CA THR A 47 3.78 9.89 -8.60
C THR A 47 2.87 10.36 -9.72
N GLN A 48 2.64 11.67 -9.81
CA GLN A 48 1.96 12.30 -10.95
C GLN A 48 2.77 12.13 -12.24
#